data_AF-A0A3M6XPF2-F1
#
_entry.id   AF-A0A3M6XPF2-F1
#
_cell.length_a   1.000
_cell.length_b   1.000
_cell.length_c   1.000
_cell.angle_alpha   90.00
_cell.angle_beta   90.00
_cell.angle_gamma   90.00
#
_symmetry.space_group_name_H-M   'P 1'
#
loop_
_entity.id
_entity.type
_entity.pdbx_description
1 polymer ?
#
loop_
_entity_poly.entity_id
_entity_poly.type
_entity_poly.pdbx_seq_one_letter_code
_entity_poly.pdbx_strand_id
1 'polypeptide(L)'
;SQLNRQKKGFAGFEDAQKGIDDVKAQIAELKKSMDDPESRALSDRYTTITSELDKIKSEQDDAFKNLNALRDERTKAHDDQQKKYTAVKEIKDRYYQSRRAAIEYEKEARRIRDEKRKAENDAYFRGKRQETAKQKLEEASAPAYQDEIRTANNLLGFFDPSSVQKQEVSGPGKFAASATRTVDDSGMKGTKLPKKGEDEENYFMGTGGKKNKRKGNKNSGTSSPAPEGKFNLDIGTIDSLSKLNINPPMSQNDVPALIETLKSKISFWKEDQDRKTKENTAKAQAEIDKLESEANAADSKSGATETARKPAAEKEQVNGTASAGAEREQEADAAADVAEDMKKAKIEEKTAPEGGA
;
A
#
# COMPACT_ATOMS: atom_id res chain seq x y z
N SER A 1 -151.52 -4.28 -44.84
CA SER A 1 -150.79 -5.35 -44.13
C SER A 1 -149.26 -5.16 -44.09
N GLN A 2 -148.70 -3.97 -44.42
CA GLN A 2 -147.26 -3.70 -44.33
C GLN A 2 -146.82 -3.24 -42.93
N LEU A 3 -147.68 -2.50 -42.22
CA LEU A 3 -147.38 -1.83 -40.95
C LEU A 3 -147.11 -2.81 -39.79
N ASN A 4 -147.86 -3.91 -39.72
CA ASN A 4 -147.69 -4.92 -38.65
C ASN A 4 -146.40 -5.75 -38.81
N ARG A 5 -145.85 -5.84 -40.04
CA ARG A 5 -144.60 -6.55 -40.32
C ARG A 5 -143.38 -5.70 -39.94
N GLN A 6 -143.46 -4.38 -40.15
CA GLN A 6 -142.45 -3.43 -39.67
C GLN A 6 -142.41 -3.38 -38.14
N LYS A 7 -143.57 -3.38 -37.45
CA LYS A 7 -143.63 -3.43 -35.97
C LYS A 7 -142.91 -4.64 -35.36
N LYS A 8 -142.96 -5.81 -36.00
CA LYS A 8 -142.25 -7.02 -35.53
C LYS A 8 -140.73 -6.95 -35.73
N GLY A 9 -140.27 -6.24 -36.76
CA GLY A 9 -138.84 -5.94 -36.95
C GLY A 9 -138.32 -4.96 -35.89
N PHE A 10 -139.10 -3.94 -35.55
CA PHE A 10 -138.77 -2.99 -34.47
C PHE A 10 -138.72 -3.64 -33.08
N ALA A 11 -139.59 -4.61 -32.79
CA ALA A 11 -139.52 -5.38 -31.53
C ALA A 11 -138.22 -6.19 -31.39
N GLY A 12 -137.71 -6.78 -32.48
CA GLY A 12 -136.41 -7.46 -32.48
C GLY A 12 -135.22 -6.50 -32.33
N PHE A 13 -135.36 -5.25 -32.79
CA PHE A 13 -134.39 -4.18 -32.55
C PHE A 13 -134.39 -3.74 -31.08
N GLU A 14 -135.55 -3.68 -30.42
CA GLU A 14 -135.63 -3.39 -28.98
C GLU A 14 -134.96 -4.48 -28.14
N ASP A 15 -135.18 -5.76 -28.47
CA ASP A 15 -134.53 -6.88 -27.77
C ASP A 15 -133.03 -6.95 -28.04
N ALA A 16 -132.59 -6.67 -29.28
CA ALA A 16 -131.17 -6.54 -29.61
C ALA A 16 -130.53 -5.33 -28.90
N GLN A 17 -131.25 -4.22 -28.78
CA GLN A 17 -130.79 -3.03 -28.05
C GLN A 17 -130.64 -3.33 -26.55
N LYS A 18 -131.61 -4.03 -25.94
CA LYS A 18 -131.50 -4.51 -24.54
C LYS A 18 -130.30 -5.44 -24.36
N GLY A 19 -130.09 -6.40 -25.25
CA GLY A 19 -128.92 -7.28 -25.19
C GLY A 19 -127.58 -6.54 -25.34
N ILE A 20 -127.52 -5.52 -26.21
CA ILE A 20 -126.34 -4.65 -26.34
C ILE A 20 -126.12 -3.83 -25.06
N ASP A 21 -127.18 -3.31 -24.46
CA ASP A 21 -127.08 -2.51 -23.24
C ASP A 21 -126.72 -3.37 -22.02
N ASP A 22 -127.20 -4.62 -21.95
CA ASP A 22 -126.79 -5.61 -20.95
C ASP A 22 -125.30 -5.99 -21.12
N VAL A 23 -124.81 -6.22 -22.34
CA VAL A 23 -123.39 -6.49 -22.59
C VAL A 23 -122.53 -5.27 -22.26
N LYS A 24 -122.99 -4.05 -22.58
CA LYS A 24 -122.31 -2.82 -22.15
C LYS A 24 -122.27 -2.70 -20.63
N ALA A 25 -123.34 -3.07 -19.93
CA ALA A 25 -123.38 -3.09 -18.48
C ALA A 25 -122.38 -4.11 -17.91
N GLN A 26 -122.33 -5.33 -18.45
CA GLN A 26 -121.34 -6.35 -18.07
C GLN A 26 -119.89 -5.91 -18.33
N ILE A 27 -119.63 -5.25 -19.47
CA ILE A 27 -118.30 -4.69 -19.78
C ILE A 27 -117.94 -3.56 -18.81
N ALA A 28 -118.91 -2.72 -18.43
CA ALA A 28 -118.68 -1.66 -17.44
C ALA A 28 -118.39 -2.24 -16.04
N GLU A 29 -119.09 -3.30 -15.64
CA GLU A 29 -118.86 -4.05 -14.41
C GLU A 29 -117.45 -4.69 -14.38
N LEU A 30 -117.07 -5.38 -15.47
CA LEU A 30 -115.74 -6.01 -15.62
C LEU A 30 -114.61 -4.98 -15.60
N LYS A 31 -114.80 -3.82 -16.25
CA LYS A 31 -113.83 -2.71 -16.19
C LYS A 31 -113.69 -2.17 -14.78
N LYS A 32 -114.80 -2.05 -14.04
CA LYS A 32 -114.80 -1.61 -12.66
C LYS A 32 -114.11 -2.60 -11.71
N SER A 33 -114.19 -3.90 -11.97
CA SER A 33 -113.45 -4.93 -11.22
C SER A 33 -111.97 -5.07 -11.61
N MET A 34 -111.55 -4.51 -12.75
CA MET A 34 -110.13 -4.46 -13.15
C MET A 34 -109.45 -3.16 -12.71
N ASP A 35 -110.22 -2.09 -12.51
CA ASP A 35 -109.77 -0.81 -12.00
C ASP A 35 -109.69 -0.81 -10.46
N ASP A 36 -109.05 -1.84 -9.90
CA ASP A 36 -108.74 -1.87 -8.48
C ASP A 36 -107.63 -0.84 -8.18
N PRO A 37 -107.87 0.16 -7.31
CA PRO A 37 -106.88 1.19 -6.98
C PRO A 37 -105.60 0.60 -6.37
N GLU A 38 -105.71 -0.56 -5.70
CA GLU A 38 -104.58 -1.29 -5.15
C GLU A 38 -103.69 -1.92 -6.23
N SER A 39 -104.28 -2.42 -7.33
CA SER A 39 -103.54 -3.01 -8.46
C SER A 39 -102.76 -1.96 -9.25
N ARG A 40 -103.36 -0.77 -9.45
CA ARG A 40 -102.68 0.38 -10.05
C ARG A 40 -101.54 0.87 -9.16
N ALA A 41 -101.78 1.05 -7.86
CA ALA A 41 -100.75 1.43 -6.90
C ALA A 41 -99.59 0.42 -6.84
N LEU A 42 -99.88 -0.88 -6.97
CA LEU A 42 -98.86 -1.93 -7.03
C LEU A 42 -98.05 -1.87 -8.33
N SER A 43 -98.70 -1.61 -9.47
CA SER A 43 -98.04 -1.46 -10.77
C SER A 43 -97.14 -0.21 -10.82
N ASP A 44 -97.58 0.90 -10.23
CA ASP A 44 -96.79 2.12 -10.09
C ASP A 44 -95.56 1.88 -9.20
N ARG A 45 -95.74 1.17 -8.06
CA ARG A 45 -94.62 0.76 -7.20
C ARG A 45 -93.65 -0.15 -7.92
N TYR A 46 -94.15 -1.14 -8.68
CA TYR A 46 -93.31 -2.03 -9.47
C TYR A 46 -92.48 -1.28 -10.51
N THR A 47 -93.10 -0.35 -11.23
CA THR A 47 -92.41 0.49 -12.23
C THR A 47 -91.36 1.38 -11.56
N THR A 48 -91.70 1.98 -10.42
CA THR A 48 -90.78 2.82 -9.64
C THR A 48 -89.57 2.00 -9.17
N ILE A 49 -89.80 0.86 -8.52
CA ILE A 49 -88.74 -0.04 -8.04
C ILE A 49 -87.87 -0.52 -9.20
N THR A 50 -88.47 -0.88 -10.34
CA THR A 50 -87.72 -1.32 -11.52
C THR A 50 -86.81 -0.19 -12.03
N SER A 51 -87.34 1.04 -12.11
CA SER A 51 -86.57 2.20 -12.53
C SER A 51 -85.43 2.55 -11.56
N GLU A 52 -85.64 2.36 -10.26
CA GLU A 52 -84.60 2.54 -9.24
C GLU A 52 -83.52 1.46 -9.34
N LEU A 53 -83.92 0.20 -9.55
CA LEU A 53 -82.98 -0.90 -9.77
C LEU A 53 -82.14 -0.70 -11.02
N ASP A 54 -82.71 -0.21 -12.12
CA ASP A 54 -81.96 0.06 -13.35
C ASP A 54 -80.99 1.22 -13.17
N LYS A 55 -81.36 2.27 -12.42
CA LYS A 55 -80.43 3.35 -12.04
C LYS A 55 -79.28 2.83 -11.19
N ILE A 56 -79.57 2.04 -10.15
CA ILE A 56 -78.54 1.46 -9.27
C ILE A 56 -77.58 0.58 -10.09
N LYS A 57 -78.09 -0.23 -11.02
CA LYS A 57 -77.24 -1.05 -11.90
C LYS A 57 -76.35 -0.18 -12.78
N SER A 58 -76.90 0.87 -13.39
CA SER A 58 -76.10 1.79 -14.21
C SER A 58 -74.99 2.46 -13.39
N GLU A 59 -75.31 2.96 -12.19
CA GLU A 59 -74.31 3.56 -11.28
C GLU A 59 -73.25 2.54 -10.84
N GLN A 60 -73.66 1.30 -10.57
CA GLN A 60 -72.76 0.22 -10.21
C GLN A 60 -71.81 -0.13 -11.37
N ASP A 61 -72.32 -0.24 -12.60
CA ASP A 61 -71.51 -0.52 -13.78
C ASP A 61 -70.47 0.59 -14.04
N ASP A 62 -70.87 1.85 -13.89
CA ASP A 62 -69.96 2.98 -14.06
C ASP A 62 -68.92 3.06 -12.93
N ALA A 63 -69.32 2.77 -11.69
CA ALA A 63 -68.40 2.65 -10.56
C ALA A 63 -67.38 1.52 -10.79
N PHE A 64 -67.80 0.37 -11.33
CA PHE A 64 -66.90 -0.74 -11.66
C PHE A 64 -65.92 -0.39 -12.78
N LYS A 65 -66.36 0.30 -13.83
CA LYS A 65 -65.47 0.77 -14.90
C LYS A 65 -64.40 1.72 -14.35
N ASN A 66 -64.81 2.69 -13.52
CA ASN A 66 -63.88 3.63 -12.88
C ASN A 66 -62.91 2.92 -11.94
N LEU A 67 -63.38 1.94 -11.15
CA LEU A 67 -62.53 1.16 -10.26
C LEU A 67 -61.49 0.35 -11.03
N ASN A 68 -61.87 -0.27 -12.14
CA ASN A 68 -60.94 -1.04 -12.97
C ASN A 68 -59.90 -0.12 -13.62
N ALA A 69 -60.31 1.04 -14.16
CA ALA A 69 -59.38 2.04 -14.67
C ALA A 69 -58.37 2.49 -13.61
N LEU A 70 -58.83 2.78 -12.39
CA LEU A 70 -57.95 3.17 -11.28
C LEU A 70 -57.00 2.04 -10.84
N ARG A 71 -57.45 0.78 -10.89
CA ARG A 71 -56.59 -0.39 -10.62
C ARG A 71 -55.51 -0.56 -11.68
N ASP A 72 -55.85 -0.33 -12.95
CA ASP A 72 -54.89 -0.39 -14.05
C ASP A 72 -53.86 0.73 -13.95
N GLU A 73 -54.29 1.96 -13.63
CA GLU A 73 -53.39 3.09 -13.38
C GLU A 73 -52.48 2.84 -12.18
N ARG A 74 -53.01 2.31 -11.08
CA ARG A 74 -52.20 1.94 -9.91
C ARG A 74 -51.14 0.89 -10.27
N THR A 75 -51.54 -0.15 -11.01
CA THR A 75 -50.62 -1.21 -11.43
C THR A 75 -49.51 -0.63 -12.32
N LYS A 76 -49.86 0.21 -13.31
CA LYS A 76 -48.88 0.89 -14.17
C LYS A 76 -47.92 1.78 -13.36
N ALA A 77 -48.43 2.60 -12.46
CA ALA A 77 -47.62 3.49 -11.63
C ALA A 77 -46.66 2.70 -10.72
N HIS A 78 -47.13 1.59 -10.16
CA HIS A 78 -46.32 0.70 -9.34
C HIS A 78 -45.20 0.03 -10.17
N ASP A 79 -45.53 -0.47 -11.36
CA ASP A 79 -44.53 -1.07 -12.26
C ASP A 79 -43.46 -0.08 -12.68
N ASP A 80 -43.86 1.16 -12.99
CA ASP A 80 -42.93 2.23 -13.34
C ASP A 80 -42.06 2.66 -12.15
N GLN A 81 -42.63 2.71 -10.94
CA GLN A 81 -41.87 2.93 -9.71
C GLN A 81 -40.83 1.82 -9.51
N GLN A 82 -41.23 0.56 -9.67
CA GLN A 82 -40.35 -0.59 -9.48
C GLN A 82 -39.22 -0.61 -10.52
N LYS A 83 -39.51 -0.31 -11.78
CA LYS A 83 -38.50 -0.16 -12.85
C LYS A 83 -37.49 0.95 -12.53
N LYS A 84 -37.97 2.12 -12.07
CA LYS A 84 -37.07 3.23 -11.69
C LYS A 84 -36.24 2.87 -10.46
N TYR A 85 -36.84 2.24 -9.46
CA TYR A 85 -36.14 1.81 -8.26
C TYR A 85 -35.03 0.79 -8.57
N THR A 86 -35.35 -0.24 -9.36
CA THR A 86 -34.37 -1.25 -9.80
C THR A 86 -33.25 -0.64 -10.63
N ALA A 87 -33.56 0.25 -11.57
CA ALA A 87 -32.54 0.97 -12.34
C ALA A 87 -31.61 1.80 -11.46
N VAL A 88 -32.14 2.55 -10.48
CA VAL A 88 -31.32 3.33 -9.55
C VAL A 88 -30.46 2.41 -8.68
N LYS A 89 -31.03 1.30 -8.21
CA LYS A 89 -30.29 0.31 -7.42
C LYS A 89 -29.13 -0.28 -8.22
N GLU A 90 -29.37 -0.71 -9.45
CA GLU A 90 -28.33 -1.27 -10.32
C GLU A 90 -27.21 -0.26 -10.61
N ILE A 91 -27.54 1.02 -10.85
CA ILE A 91 -26.53 2.06 -11.03
C ILE A 91 -25.66 2.21 -9.78
N LYS A 92 -26.29 2.27 -8.60
CA LYS A 92 -25.56 2.37 -7.32
C LYS A 92 -24.70 1.14 -7.08
N ASP A 93 -25.25 -0.04 -7.27
CA ASP A 93 -24.54 -1.31 -7.05
C ASP A 93 -23.33 -1.40 -7.98
N ARG A 94 -23.47 -1.08 -9.28
CA ARG A 94 -22.34 -1.03 -10.23
C ARG A 94 -21.29 0.01 -9.82
N TYR A 95 -21.71 1.19 -9.37
CA TYR A 95 -20.78 2.23 -8.92
C TYR A 95 -19.99 1.78 -7.68
N TYR A 96 -20.64 1.22 -6.67
CA TYR A 96 -19.95 0.76 -5.47
C TYR A 96 -19.11 -0.49 -5.71
N GLN A 97 -19.54 -1.41 -6.58
CA GLN A 97 -18.74 -2.56 -7.01
C GLN A 97 -17.47 -2.11 -7.74
N SER A 98 -17.59 -1.22 -8.73
CA SER A 98 -16.42 -0.68 -9.45
C SER A 98 -15.48 0.10 -8.53
N ARG A 99 -16.02 0.89 -7.60
CA ARG A 99 -15.22 1.60 -6.59
C ARG A 99 -14.49 0.64 -5.66
N ARG A 100 -15.12 -0.44 -5.20
CA ARG A 100 -14.46 -1.47 -4.37
C ARG A 100 -13.34 -2.15 -5.14
N ALA A 101 -13.61 -2.59 -6.38
CA ALA A 101 -12.61 -3.20 -7.25
C ALA A 101 -11.41 -2.28 -7.51
N ALA A 102 -11.65 -0.98 -7.71
CA ALA A 102 -10.56 -0.01 -7.89
C ALA A 102 -9.71 0.17 -6.63
N ILE A 103 -10.34 0.23 -5.45
CA ILE A 103 -9.64 0.32 -4.16
C ILE A 103 -8.83 -0.95 -3.89
N GLU A 104 -9.39 -2.13 -4.16
CA GLU A 104 -8.71 -3.41 -4.01
C GLU A 104 -7.49 -3.49 -4.93
N TYR A 105 -7.65 -3.13 -6.21
CA TYR A 105 -6.54 -3.07 -7.16
C TYR A 105 -5.44 -2.11 -6.69
N GLU A 106 -5.80 -0.92 -6.21
CA GLU A 106 -4.83 0.04 -5.70
C GLU A 106 -4.11 -0.47 -4.45
N LYS A 107 -4.85 -1.10 -3.53
CA LYS A 107 -4.29 -1.71 -2.32
C LYS A 107 -3.32 -2.83 -2.65
N GLU A 108 -3.66 -3.71 -3.60
CA GLU A 108 -2.78 -4.77 -4.08
C GLU A 108 -1.54 -4.21 -4.76
N ALA A 109 -1.70 -3.20 -5.62
CA ALA A 109 -0.58 -2.55 -6.28
C ALA A 109 0.37 -1.86 -5.28
N ARG A 110 -0.18 -1.23 -4.22
CA ARG A 110 0.63 -0.68 -3.12
C ARG A 110 1.34 -1.79 -2.36
N ARG A 111 0.64 -2.87 -1.99
CA ARG A 111 1.22 -4.03 -1.30
C ARG A 111 2.42 -4.59 -2.07
N ILE A 112 2.27 -4.82 -3.38
CA ILE A 112 3.36 -5.35 -4.21
C ILE A 112 4.56 -4.39 -4.26
N ARG A 113 4.33 -3.07 -4.35
CA ARG A 113 5.42 -2.08 -4.33
C ARG A 113 6.13 -2.03 -2.99
N ASP A 114 5.37 -2.08 -1.90
CA ASP A 114 5.92 -2.02 -0.55
C ASP A 114 6.67 -3.32 -0.20
N GLU A 115 6.15 -4.49 -0.61
CA GLU A 115 6.86 -5.78 -0.53
C GLU A 115 8.17 -5.75 -1.32
N LYS A 116 8.16 -5.24 -2.56
CA LYS A 116 9.39 -5.07 -3.35
C LYS A 116 10.39 -4.12 -2.69
N ARG A 117 9.93 -2.95 -2.23
CA ARG A 117 10.80 -1.97 -1.55
C ARG A 117 11.37 -2.55 -0.26
N LYS A 118 10.56 -3.27 0.52
CA LYS A 118 11.00 -3.94 1.75
C LYS A 118 12.06 -4.99 1.43
N ALA A 119 11.82 -5.85 0.43
CA ALA A 119 12.79 -6.86 -0.01
C ALA A 119 14.10 -6.24 -0.54
N GLU A 120 14.02 -5.17 -1.34
CA GLU A 120 15.20 -4.45 -1.85
C GLU A 120 16.00 -3.81 -0.70
N ASN A 121 15.32 -3.14 0.23
CA ASN A 121 15.95 -2.54 1.40
C ASN A 121 16.58 -3.61 2.30
N ASP A 122 15.87 -4.69 2.60
CA ASP A 122 16.37 -5.79 3.43
C ASP A 122 17.60 -6.42 2.77
N ALA A 123 17.57 -6.64 1.45
CA ALA A 123 18.73 -7.13 0.70
C ALA A 123 19.91 -6.14 0.74
N TYR A 124 19.65 -4.83 0.59
CA TYR A 124 20.68 -3.79 0.65
C TYR A 124 21.33 -3.72 2.04
N PHE A 125 20.52 -3.69 3.11
CA PHE A 125 21.04 -3.64 4.48
C PHE A 125 21.76 -4.94 4.86
N ARG A 126 21.26 -6.10 4.44
CA ARG A 126 21.98 -7.39 4.61
C ARG A 126 23.30 -7.38 3.86
N GLY A 127 23.32 -6.92 2.62
CA GLY A 127 24.54 -6.78 1.82
C GLY A 127 25.55 -5.84 2.48
N LYS A 128 25.10 -4.68 3.00
CA LYS A 128 25.96 -3.75 3.73
C LYS A 128 26.50 -4.32 5.03
N ARG A 129 25.67 -5.01 5.83
CA ARG A 129 26.12 -5.70 7.05
C ARG A 129 27.19 -6.75 6.72
N GLN A 130 26.97 -7.56 5.68
CA GLN A 130 27.95 -8.54 5.21
C GLN A 130 29.25 -7.90 4.71
N GLU A 131 29.17 -6.78 3.99
CA GLU A 131 30.34 -6.04 3.52
C GLU A 131 31.15 -5.48 4.69
N THR A 132 30.49 -4.88 5.69
CA THR A 132 31.17 -4.39 6.90
C THR A 132 31.77 -5.52 7.73
N ALA A 133 31.10 -6.67 7.81
CA ALA A 133 31.62 -7.85 8.49
C ALA A 133 32.86 -8.38 7.78
N LYS A 134 32.82 -8.48 6.45
CA LYS A 134 33.98 -8.86 5.62
C LYS A 134 35.14 -7.89 5.77
N GLN A 135 34.89 -6.58 5.76
CA GLN A 135 35.92 -5.56 5.97
C GLN A 135 36.55 -5.69 7.36
N LYS A 136 35.76 -5.87 8.43
CA LYS A 136 36.27 -6.09 9.79
C LYS A 136 37.11 -7.38 9.88
N LEU A 137 36.69 -8.45 9.20
CA LEU A 137 37.45 -9.70 9.15
C LEU A 137 38.76 -9.50 8.37
N GLU A 138 38.71 -8.85 7.21
CA GLU A 138 39.88 -8.55 6.38
C GLU A 138 40.89 -7.69 7.15
N GLU A 139 40.44 -6.63 7.81
CA GLU A 139 41.27 -5.77 8.67
C GLU A 139 41.86 -6.55 9.85
N ALA A 140 41.08 -7.41 10.50
CA ALA A 140 41.56 -8.26 11.59
C ALA A 140 42.52 -9.38 11.11
N SER A 141 42.41 -9.78 9.85
CA SER A 141 43.29 -10.78 9.22
C SER A 141 44.61 -10.20 8.72
N ALA A 142 44.70 -8.86 8.62
CA ALA A 142 45.96 -8.20 8.36
C ALA A 142 46.96 -8.58 9.48
N PRO A 143 48.22 -8.90 9.16
CA PRO A 143 49.15 -9.34 10.19
C PRO A 143 49.31 -8.26 11.26
N ALA A 144 49.26 -8.66 12.53
CA ALA A 144 49.43 -7.75 13.65
C ALA A 144 50.81 -7.05 13.59
N TYR A 145 50.88 -5.84 14.12
CA TYR A 145 52.10 -5.04 14.19
C TYR A 145 52.70 -4.61 12.83
N GLN A 146 51.98 -4.73 11.71
CA GLN A 146 52.53 -4.39 10.39
C GLN A 146 52.92 -2.91 10.26
N ASP A 147 52.12 -2.00 10.81
CA ASP A 147 52.41 -0.56 10.73
C ASP A 147 53.56 -0.17 11.67
N GLU A 148 53.66 -0.82 12.84
CA GLU A 148 54.77 -0.70 13.78
C GLU A 148 56.07 -1.25 13.18
N ILE A 149 56.01 -2.40 12.49
CA ILE A 149 57.15 -2.99 11.79
C ILE A 149 57.57 -2.09 10.62
N ARG A 150 56.63 -1.55 9.83
CA ARG A 150 56.94 -0.62 8.72
C ARG A 150 57.58 0.67 9.22
N THR A 151 57.01 1.29 10.25
CA THR A 151 57.56 2.52 10.84
C THR A 151 58.93 2.27 11.48
N ALA A 152 59.11 1.15 12.19
CA ALA A 152 60.41 0.77 12.74
C ALA A 152 61.46 0.47 11.65
N ASN A 153 61.08 -0.17 10.54
CA ASN A 153 61.97 -0.38 9.40
C ASN A 153 62.33 0.93 8.68
N ASN A 154 61.38 1.86 8.54
CA ASN A 154 61.63 3.19 7.98
C ASN A 154 62.59 3.99 8.87
N LEU A 155 62.42 3.91 10.20
CA LEU A 155 63.34 4.51 11.17
C LEU A 155 64.71 3.84 11.16
N LEU A 156 64.75 2.52 11.06
CA LEU A 156 66.00 1.77 10.92
C LEU A 156 66.75 2.20 9.64
N GLY A 157 66.03 2.43 8.53
CA GLY A 157 66.64 2.96 7.31
C GLY A 157 67.07 4.42 7.39
N PHE A 158 66.46 5.21 8.27
CA PHE A 158 66.87 6.59 8.55
C PHE A 158 68.11 6.66 9.45
N PHE A 159 68.20 5.81 10.48
CA PHE A 159 69.31 5.79 11.45
C PHE A 159 70.50 4.89 11.05
N ASP A 160 70.24 3.86 10.25
CA ASP A 160 71.24 2.93 9.70
C ASP A 160 71.02 2.75 8.19
N PRO A 161 71.36 3.77 7.38
CA PRO A 161 71.23 3.73 5.92
C PRO A 161 72.13 2.66 5.26
N SER A 162 73.07 2.06 6.00
CA SER A 162 73.93 0.98 5.53
C SER A 162 73.31 -0.41 5.69
N SER A 163 72.27 -0.56 6.50
CA SER A 163 71.56 -1.83 6.75
C SER A 163 70.36 -2.06 5.82
N VAL A 164 69.94 -1.04 5.08
CA VAL A 164 68.84 -1.15 4.12
C VAL A 164 69.36 -1.88 2.88
N GLN A 165 68.99 -3.14 2.74
CA GLN A 165 69.01 -3.82 1.44
C GLN A 165 68.19 -2.95 0.48
N LYS A 166 68.87 -2.28 -0.45
CA LYS A 166 68.30 -1.37 -1.44
C LYS A 166 67.22 -2.12 -2.21
N GLN A 167 65.95 -1.95 -1.83
CA GLN A 167 64.85 -2.48 -2.63
C GLN A 167 64.94 -1.81 -4.00
N GLU A 168 65.26 -2.60 -5.01
CA GLU A 168 65.19 -2.16 -6.38
C GLU A 168 63.77 -1.70 -6.67
N VAL A 169 63.63 -0.41 -6.95
CA VAL A 169 62.38 0.19 -7.43
C VAL A 169 62.06 -0.50 -8.76
N SER A 170 61.20 -1.51 -8.71
CA SER A 170 60.64 -2.11 -9.91
C SER A 170 59.95 -0.99 -10.69
N GLY A 171 60.25 -0.89 -11.99
CA GLY A 171 59.86 0.19 -12.89
C GLY A 171 58.35 0.48 -12.97
N PRO A 172 57.94 1.38 -13.88
CA PRO A 172 56.60 1.98 -13.88
C PRO A 172 55.52 0.90 -13.82
N GLY A 173 54.77 0.90 -12.73
CA GLY A 173 53.75 -0.09 -12.42
C GLY A 173 52.69 -0.16 -13.52
N LYS A 174 52.04 -1.33 -13.61
CA LYS A 174 51.03 -1.68 -14.63
C LYS A 174 49.75 -0.82 -14.63
N PHE A 175 49.77 0.31 -13.94
CA PHE A 175 48.71 1.31 -13.84
C PHE A 175 48.99 2.56 -14.70
N ALA A 176 50.03 2.55 -15.54
CA ALA A 176 50.22 3.60 -16.53
C ALA A 176 49.00 3.65 -17.47
N ALA A 177 48.29 4.77 -17.44
CA ALA A 177 47.02 4.96 -18.14
C ALA A 177 47.17 4.72 -19.65
N SER A 178 46.58 3.64 -20.15
CA SER A 178 46.39 3.42 -21.57
C SER A 178 45.13 4.16 -22.01
N ALA A 179 45.30 5.14 -22.90
CA ALA A 179 44.21 5.92 -23.48
C ALA A 179 43.30 4.99 -24.32
N THR A 180 42.27 4.45 -23.68
CA THR A 180 41.35 3.50 -24.31
C THR A 180 40.03 4.20 -24.58
N ARG A 181 39.87 4.69 -25.83
CA ARG A 181 38.62 4.89 -26.62
C ARG A 181 38.77 6.09 -27.58
N THR A 182 39.11 5.82 -28.83
CA THR A 182 38.74 6.68 -29.96
C THR A 182 37.39 6.19 -30.47
N VAL A 183 36.35 7.02 -30.38
CA VAL A 183 35.02 6.71 -30.94
C VAL A 183 35.06 7.04 -32.44
N ASP A 184 34.87 6.02 -33.27
CA ASP A 184 34.75 6.11 -34.73
C ASP A 184 33.32 6.57 -35.10
N ASP A 185 33.20 7.76 -35.68
CA ASP A 185 31.93 8.47 -35.96
C ASP A 185 31.42 8.22 -37.41
N SER A 186 31.94 7.19 -38.09
CA SER A 186 31.74 6.97 -39.52
C SER A 186 30.44 6.24 -39.93
N GLY A 187 29.58 5.85 -38.96
CA GLY A 187 28.41 4.98 -39.21
C GLY A 187 27.01 5.61 -39.13
N MET A 188 26.85 6.89 -38.77
CA MET A 188 25.52 7.42 -38.42
C MET A 188 24.81 8.11 -39.61
N LYS A 189 23.90 7.40 -40.27
CA LYS A 189 22.98 7.96 -41.29
C LYS A 189 21.70 8.48 -40.63
N GLY A 190 21.60 9.80 -40.45
CA GLY A 190 20.43 10.51 -39.93
C GLY A 190 20.80 11.95 -39.55
N THR A 191 19.84 12.88 -39.57
CA THR A 191 20.07 14.29 -39.21
C THR A 191 20.61 14.38 -37.78
N LYS A 192 21.86 14.84 -37.62
CA LYS A 192 22.48 15.11 -36.31
C LYS A 192 21.57 16.09 -35.54
N LEU A 193 21.00 15.63 -34.42
CA LEU A 193 20.50 16.54 -33.40
C LEU A 193 21.71 17.33 -32.86
N PRO A 194 21.70 18.67 -32.85
CA PRO A 194 22.76 19.43 -32.20
C PRO A 194 22.84 18.99 -30.74
N LYS A 195 24.07 18.76 -30.26
CA LYS A 195 24.32 18.47 -28.85
C LYS A 195 23.68 19.56 -28.01
N LYS A 196 22.74 19.19 -27.15
CA LYS A 196 22.32 19.99 -26.01
C LYS A 196 23.56 20.18 -25.13
N GLY A 197 24.15 21.37 -25.16
CA GLY A 197 25.38 21.67 -24.41
C GLY A 197 26.06 23.00 -24.72
N GLU A 198 25.78 23.68 -25.83
CA GLU A 198 26.46 24.97 -26.11
C GLU A 198 25.70 26.22 -25.62
N ASP A 199 24.37 26.17 -25.46
CA ASP A 199 23.59 27.35 -25.06
C ASP A 199 23.13 27.37 -23.58
N GLU A 200 23.33 26.29 -22.82
CA GLU A 200 22.94 26.22 -21.39
C GLU A 200 24.11 26.47 -20.41
N GLU A 201 25.35 26.60 -20.88
CA GLU A 201 26.53 26.87 -20.01
C GLU A 201 26.75 28.36 -19.68
N ASN A 202 25.97 29.27 -20.30
CA ASN A 202 26.08 30.72 -20.05
C ASN A 202 25.22 31.23 -18.88
N TYR A 203 24.51 30.36 -18.16
CA TYR A 203 23.67 30.78 -17.03
C TYR A 203 24.38 30.70 -15.66
N PHE A 204 25.62 30.18 -15.57
CA PHE A 204 26.34 30.08 -14.28
C PHE A 204 27.77 30.65 -14.25
N MET A 205 28.25 31.29 -15.33
CA MET A 205 29.56 31.92 -15.32
C MET A 205 29.47 33.39 -14.89
N GLY A 206 29.58 33.60 -13.56
CA GLY A 206 29.85 34.90 -12.98
C GLY A 206 31.18 35.48 -13.49
N THR A 207 31.09 36.47 -14.36
CA THR A 207 32.23 37.27 -14.82
C THR A 207 32.66 38.26 -13.74
N GLY A 208 33.84 38.05 -13.16
CA GLY A 208 34.50 38.99 -12.25
C GLY A 208 36.00 38.79 -12.24
N GLY A 209 36.69 39.34 -13.25
CA GLY A 209 38.14 39.25 -13.37
C GLY A 209 38.91 40.23 -12.49
N LYS A 210 40.15 39.88 -12.10
CA LYS A 210 41.37 40.72 -12.29
C LYS A 210 42.65 40.06 -11.75
N LYS A 211 43.61 39.90 -12.67
CA LYS A 211 45.07 40.03 -12.55
C LYS A 211 45.67 40.13 -11.14
N ASN A 212 46.57 39.21 -10.79
CA ASN A 212 47.93 39.64 -10.45
C ASN A 212 49.02 38.57 -10.67
N LYS A 213 50.14 39.09 -11.17
CA LYS A 213 51.39 38.45 -11.56
C LYS A 213 52.37 38.57 -10.38
N ARG A 214 53.00 37.47 -9.94
CA ARG A 214 54.34 37.40 -9.29
C ARG A 214 54.64 35.92 -8.98
N LYS A 215 55.53 35.31 -9.76
CA LYS A 215 56.99 35.22 -9.57
C LYS A 215 57.33 33.96 -8.78
N GLY A 216 57.68 32.91 -9.52
CA GLY A 216 58.27 31.70 -8.96
C GLY A 216 59.61 32.00 -8.31
N ASN A 217 59.87 31.30 -7.20
CA ASN A 217 61.19 31.20 -6.62
C ASN A 217 61.57 29.71 -6.61
N LYS A 218 62.43 29.33 -7.55
CA LYS A 218 63.28 28.14 -7.43
C LYS A 218 64.33 28.47 -6.38
N ASN A 219 64.41 27.68 -5.32
CA ASN A 219 65.66 27.59 -4.57
C ASN A 219 66.09 26.13 -4.54
N SER A 220 66.97 25.81 -5.48
CA SER A 220 67.74 24.58 -5.52
C SER A 220 69.03 24.79 -4.72
N GLY A 221 69.29 23.83 -3.83
CA GLY A 221 70.59 23.39 -3.32
C GLY A 221 71.78 24.34 -3.35
N THR A 222 72.23 24.71 -2.15
CA THR A 222 73.66 24.89 -1.86
C THR A 222 74.02 24.09 -0.61
N SER A 223 74.84 23.07 -0.85
CA SER A 223 75.49 22.21 0.14
C SER A 223 76.73 22.91 0.71
N SER A 224 76.96 22.72 2.03
CA SER A 224 78.21 22.85 2.81
C SER A 224 78.04 23.75 4.04
N PRO A 225 78.81 23.54 5.12
CA PRO A 225 79.23 22.30 5.77
C PRO A 225 78.78 22.29 7.26
N ALA A 226 78.92 21.14 7.92
CA ALA A 226 78.57 20.95 9.32
C ALA A 226 79.27 21.94 10.28
N PRO A 227 78.59 22.29 11.39
CA PRO A 227 79.25 22.38 12.68
C PRO A 227 78.59 21.43 13.69
N GLU A 228 79.44 20.83 14.51
CA GLU A 228 79.09 19.93 15.58
C GLU A 228 78.12 20.59 16.60
N GLY A 229 77.20 19.78 17.16
CA GLY A 229 76.67 20.04 18.50
C GLY A 229 75.16 20.26 18.66
N LYS A 230 74.31 20.08 17.63
CA LYS A 230 72.84 19.97 17.83
C LYS A 230 72.26 18.88 16.95
N PHE A 231 71.82 17.81 17.59
CA PHE A 231 71.17 16.68 16.95
C PHE A 231 69.73 17.10 16.55
N ASN A 232 69.53 17.40 15.26
CA ASN A 232 68.24 17.86 14.73
C ASN A 232 67.52 16.67 14.08
N LEU A 233 66.54 16.11 14.78
CA LEU A 233 65.60 15.15 14.23
C LEU A 233 64.43 15.87 13.57
N ASP A 234 63.94 15.34 12.45
CA ASP A 234 62.70 15.81 11.84
C ASP A 234 61.51 15.48 12.76
N ILE A 235 60.54 16.38 12.88
CA ILE A 235 59.39 16.24 13.77
C ILE A 235 58.60 14.95 13.48
N GLY A 236 58.56 14.52 12.22
CA GLY A 236 57.96 13.25 11.80
C GLY A 236 58.70 12.02 12.34
N THR A 237 60.03 12.07 12.44
CA THR A 237 60.83 10.97 13.01
C THR A 237 60.65 10.87 14.53
N ILE A 238 60.52 12.00 15.22
CA ILE A 238 60.21 12.06 16.65
C ILE A 238 58.81 11.49 16.93
N ASP A 239 57.81 11.84 16.10
CA ASP A 239 56.44 11.30 16.21
C ASP A 239 56.39 9.79 15.91
N SER A 240 57.19 9.30 14.97
CA SER A 240 57.28 7.85 14.71
C SER A 240 57.97 7.08 15.84
N LEU A 241 58.99 7.66 16.49
CA LEU A 241 59.64 7.06 17.66
C LEU A 241 58.71 7.07 18.90
N SER A 242 57.93 8.14 19.08
CA SER A 242 56.96 8.23 20.17
C SER A 242 55.82 7.21 20.00
N LYS A 243 55.31 7.01 18.78
CA LYS A 243 54.31 5.96 18.46
C LYS A 243 54.80 4.56 18.80
N LEU A 244 56.10 4.30 18.68
CA LEU A 244 56.72 3.02 19.04
C LEU A 244 57.14 2.95 20.52
N ASN A 245 56.84 3.97 21.32
CA ASN A 245 57.28 4.15 22.71
C ASN A 245 58.80 3.97 22.85
N ILE A 246 59.57 4.65 21.99
CA ILE A 246 61.03 4.69 22.05
C ILE A 246 61.44 6.14 22.26
N ASN A 247 62.29 6.39 23.26
CA ASN A 247 62.76 7.74 23.53
C ASN A 247 63.62 8.24 22.37
N PRO A 248 63.40 9.48 21.90
CA PRO A 248 64.23 10.06 20.86
C PRO A 248 65.67 10.20 21.36
N PRO A 249 66.68 9.87 20.53
CA PRO A 249 68.08 10.03 20.91
C PRO A 249 68.37 11.51 21.13
N MET A 250 68.95 11.84 22.29
CA MET A 250 69.32 13.21 22.65
C MET A 250 70.70 13.58 22.08
N SER A 251 71.51 12.58 21.72
CA SER A 251 72.83 12.73 21.12
C SER A 251 73.13 11.65 20.08
N GLN A 252 74.10 11.91 19.19
CA GLN A 252 74.56 10.96 18.18
C GLN A 252 75.08 9.64 18.80
N ASN A 253 75.54 9.68 20.04
CA ASN A 253 76.05 8.52 20.78
C ASN A 253 74.95 7.55 21.22
N ASP A 254 73.69 8.01 21.25
CA ASP A 254 72.54 7.20 21.67
C ASP A 254 71.89 6.45 20.49
N VAL A 255 72.31 6.77 19.25
CA VAL A 255 71.78 6.18 18.01
C VAL A 255 72.07 4.67 17.89
N PRO A 256 73.26 4.14 18.25
CA PRO A 256 73.53 2.71 18.21
C PRO A 256 72.66 1.91 19.20
N ALA A 257 72.47 2.44 20.42
CA ALA A 257 71.58 1.84 21.41
C ALA A 257 70.12 1.87 20.94
N LEU A 258 69.70 2.96 20.28
CA LEU A 258 68.39 3.05 19.64
C LEU A 258 68.22 1.97 18.56
N ILE A 259 69.20 1.76 17.69
CA ILE A 259 69.15 0.74 16.63
C ILE A 259 68.97 -0.66 17.22
N GLU A 260 69.66 -0.98 18.31
CA GLU A 260 69.53 -2.26 19.00
C GLU A 260 68.12 -2.41 19.61
N THR A 261 67.56 -1.36 20.21
CA THR A 261 66.18 -1.38 20.72
C THR A 261 65.12 -1.46 19.61
N LEU A 262 65.37 -0.87 18.45
CA LEU A 262 64.50 -1.00 17.27
C LEU A 262 64.54 -2.42 16.72
N LYS A 263 65.73 -3.03 16.58
CA LYS A 263 65.89 -4.42 16.13
C LYS A 263 65.25 -5.41 17.08
N SER A 264 65.41 -5.24 18.39
CA SER A 264 64.77 -6.12 19.39
C SER A 264 63.26 -6.02 19.38
N LYS A 265 62.70 -4.80 19.26
CA LYS A 265 61.24 -4.59 19.10
C LYS A 265 60.71 -5.19 17.80
N ILE A 266 61.42 -5.06 16.68
CA ILE A 266 61.04 -5.69 15.40
C ILE A 266 61.00 -7.22 15.52
N SER A 267 61.99 -7.84 16.18
CA SER A 267 61.99 -9.30 16.41
C SER A 267 60.83 -9.73 17.31
N PHE A 268 60.60 -9.01 18.40
CA PHE A 268 59.47 -9.25 19.30
C PHE A 268 58.12 -9.17 18.56
N TRP A 269 57.92 -8.13 17.74
CA TRP A 269 56.69 -7.98 16.97
C TRP A 269 56.51 -9.07 15.90
N LYS A 270 57.59 -9.54 15.27
CA LYS A 270 57.54 -10.66 14.32
C LYS A 270 57.20 -11.99 14.99
N GLU A 271 57.75 -12.25 16.17
CA GLU A 271 57.46 -13.48 16.93
C GLU A 271 56.03 -13.48 17.50
N ASP A 272 55.56 -12.33 18.00
CA ASP A 272 54.19 -12.21 18.56
C ASP A 272 53.11 -11.99 17.49
N GLN A 273 53.50 -11.72 16.24
CA GLN A 273 52.63 -11.42 15.10
C GLN A 273 51.55 -12.48 14.91
N ASP A 274 51.93 -13.76 14.84
CA ASP A 274 50.99 -14.85 14.57
C ASP A 274 49.98 -15.03 15.71
N ARG A 275 50.44 -14.91 16.96
CA ARG A 275 49.58 -15.05 18.14
C ARG A 275 48.56 -13.91 18.19
N LYS A 276 49.02 -12.68 17.98
CA LYS A 276 48.15 -11.49 18.01
C LYS A 276 47.22 -11.40 16.82
N THR A 277 47.65 -11.82 15.63
CA THR A 277 46.77 -11.93 14.45
C THR A 277 45.64 -12.93 14.73
N LYS A 278 45.95 -14.12 15.26
CA LYS A 278 44.93 -15.10 15.66
C LYS A 278 43.97 -14.56 16.72
N GLU A 279 44.49 -13.91 17.76
CA GLU A 279 43.67 -13.29 18.81
C GLU A 279 42.74 -12.20 18.24
N ASN A 280 43.23 -11.36 17.33
CA ASN A 280 42.45 -10.30 16.69
C ASN A 280 41.39 -10.87 15.74
N THR A 281 41.73 -11.86 14.91
CA THR A 281 40.75 -12.55 14.04
C THR A 281 39.66 -13.23 14.85
N ALA A 282 39.98 -13.88 15.98
CA ALA A 282 38.99 -14.53 16.84
C ALA A 282 38.06 -13.51 17.51
N LYS A 283 38.60 -12.37 17.96
CA LYS A 283 37.80 -11.27 18.52
C LYS A 283 36.88 -10.65 17.46
N ALA A 284 37.39 -10.42 16.26
CA ALA A 284 36.61 -9.89 15.15
C ALA A 284 35.50 -10.86 14.71
N GLN A 285 35.80 -12.16 14.64
CA GLN A 285 34.79 -13.18 14.33
C GLN A 285 33.70 -13.23 15.41
N ALA A 286 34.07 -13.21 16.70
CA ALA A 286 33.11 -13.19 17.79
C ALA A 286 32.23 -11.92 17.78
N GLU A 287 32.79 -10.76 17.41
CA GLU A 287 32.02 -9.52 17.26
C GLU A 287 31.08 -9.58 16.05
N ILE A 288 31.53 -10.15 14.92
CA ILE A 288 30.70 -10.38 13.74
C ILE A 288 29.53 -11.31 14.08
N ASP A 289 29.80 -12.45 14.72
CA ASP A 289 28.77 -13.42 15.11
C ASP A 289 27.73 -12.78 16.07
N LYS A 290 28.19 -11.90 16.98
CA LYS A 290 27.31 -11.12 17.85
C LYS A 290 26.45 -10.12 17.06
N LEU A 291 27.04 -9.37 16.12
CA LEU A 291 26.33 -8.40 15.29
C LEU A 291 25.35 -9.08 14.33
N GLU A 292 25.68 -10.25 13.80
CA GLU A 292 24.79 -11.05 12.95
C GLU A 292 23.64 -11.66 13.74
N SER A 293 23.88 -12.17 14.95
CA SER A 293 22.81 -12.67 15.82
C SER A 293 21.86 -11.56 16.29
N GLU A 294 22.38 -10.38 16.63
CA GLU A 294 21.57 -9.21 16.97
C GLU A 294 20.77 -8.70 15.77
N ALA A 295 21.37 -8.67 14.58
CA ALA A 295 20.71 -8.31 13.33
C ALA A 295 19.59 -9.30 12.96
N ASN A 296 19.83 -10.61 13.08
CA ASN A 296 18.82 -11.63 12.84
C ASN A 296 17.68 -11.57 13.86
N ALA A 297 17.97 -11.24 15.12
CA ALA A 297 16.95 -11.03 16.15
C ALA A 297 16.11 -9.77 15.87
N ALA A 298 16.72 -8.69 15.38
CA ALA A 298 16.02 -7.46 15.00
C ALA A 298 15.12 -7.66 13.76
N ASP A 299 15.61 -8.34 12.73
CA ASP A 299 14.84 -8.69 11.53
C ASP A 299 13.63 -9.60 11.90
N SER A 300 13.81 -10.52 12.85
CA SER A 300 12.73 -11.41 13.33
C SER A 300 11.64 -10.68 14.13
N LYS A 301 12.02 -9.66 14.93
CA LYS A 301 11.07 -8.84 15.69
C LYS A 301 10.26 -7.90 14.80
N SER A 302 10.84 -7.41 13.69
CA SER A 302 10.12 -6.57 12.73
C SER A 302 9.09 -7.34 11.89
N GLY A 303 9.15 -8.68 11.84
CA GLY A 303 8.12 -9.51 11.20
C GLY A 303 6.98 -9.91 12.13
N ALA A 304 7.19 -9.91 13.45
CA ALA A 304 6.20 -10.37 14.44
C ALA A 304 5.05 -9.37 14.70
N THR A 305 5.22 -8.09 14.35
CA THR A 305 4.14 -7.10 14.43
C THR A 305 3.12 -7.19 13.28
N GLU A 306 3.40 -8.00 12.24
CA GLU A 306 2.51 -8.21 11.08
C GLU A 306 1.66 -9.48 11.19
N THR A 307 1.89 -10.36 12.18
CA THR A 307 1.02 -11.53 12.45
C THR A 307 -0.18 -11.20 13.33
N ALA A 308 -0.20 -10.05 14.00
CA ALA A 308 -1.35 -9.55 14.77
C ALA A 308 -2.49 -8.99 13.89
N ARG A 309 -2.25 -8.82 12.58
CA ARG A 309 -3.30 -8.57 11.58
C ARG A 309 -3.47 -9.81 10.69
N LYS A 310 -3.88 -10.92 11.29
CA LYS A 310 -4.57 -11.97 10.52
C LYS A 310 -5.78 -11.33 9.81
N PRO A 311 -6.10 -11.74 8.57
CA PRO A 311 -7.11 -11.06 7.77
C PRO A 311 -8.50 -11.30 8.37
N ALA A 312 -8.99 -10.36 9.17
CA ALA A 312 -10.42 -10.22 9.45
C ALA A 312 -11.24 -10.11 8.14
N ALA A 313 -10.58 -9.82 7.01
CA ALA A 313 -11.19 -9.69 5.70
C ALA A 313 -11.60 -11.02 5.03
N GLU A 314 -11.10 -12.20 5.44
CA GLU A 314 -11.47 -13.46 4.78
C GLU A 314 -12.79 -14.06 5.30
N LYS A 315 -13.26 -13.63 6.48
CA LYS A 315 -14.53 -14.10 7.07
C LYS A 315 -15.65 -13.06 7.07
N GLU A 316 -15.39 -11.84 6.57
CA GLU A 316 -16.42 -10.81 6.45
C GLU A 316 -17.21 -11.04 5.15
N GLN A 317 -18.12 -12.01 5.18
CA GLN A 317 -19.09 -12.18 4.11
C GLN A 317 -19.94 -10.91 3.96
N VAL A 318 -19.97 -10.43 2.73
CA VAL A 318 -20.86 -9.40 2.17
C VAL A 318 -22.25 -9.41 2.83
N ASN A 319 -22.65 -8.24 3.34
CA ASN A 319 -23.88 -7.93 4.09
C ASN A 319 -23.95 -8.42 5.54
N GLY A 320 -23.25 -7.70 6.42
CA GLY A 320 -23.85 -7.15 7.64
C GLY A 320 -24.63 -8.12 8.54
N THR A 321 -24.01 -9.21 8.96
CA THR A 321 -24.14 -9.87 10.28
C THR A 321 -23.11 -10.99 10.29
N ALA A 322 -22.10 -10.93 11.17
CA ALA A 322 -21.18 -12.04 11.37
C ALA A 322 -21.96 -13.24 11.92
N SER A 323 -21.75 -14.44 11.35
CA SER A 323 -22.36 -15.65 11.91
C SER A 323 -21.75 -15.93 13.29
N ALA A 324 -22.56 -16.33 14.27
CA ALA A 324 -22.11 -16.60 15.65
C ALA A 324 -20.96 -17.63 15.76
N GLY A 325 -20.74 -18.46 14.73
CA GLY A 325 -19.58 -19.35 14.65
C GLY A 325 -18.27 -18.64 14.36
N ALA A 326 -18.29 -17.59 13.52
CA ALA A 326 -17.12 -16.80 13.20
C ALA A 326 -16.67 -15.91 14.38
N GLU A 327 -17.63 -15.36 15.13
CA GLU A 327 -17.33 -14.62 16.37
C GLU A 327 -16.72 -15.54 17.44
N ARG A 328 -17.25 -16.75 17.61
CA ARG A 328 -16.74 -17.72 18.58
C ARG A 328 -15.33 -18.21 18.28
N GLU A 329 -14.99 -18.40 17.00
CA GLU A 329 -13.63 -18.75 16.59
C GLU A 329 -12.66 -17.58 16.79
N GLN A 330 -13.11 -16.36 16.51
CA GLN A 330 -12.31 -15.15 16.72
C GLN A 330 -12.07 -14.88 18.22
N GLU A 331 -13.07 -15.14 19.07
CA GLU A 331 -12.92 -15.10 20.54
C GLU A 331 -12.00 -16.21 21.06
N ALA A 332 -12.07 -17.42 20.50
CA ALA A 332 -11.20 -18.53 20.89
C ALA A 332 -9.74 -18.27 20.51
N ASP A 333 -9.49 -17.73 19.31
CA ASP A 333 -8.16 -17.35 18.85
C ASP A 333 -7.61 -16.17 19.66
N ALA A 334 -8.44 -15.15 19.95
CA ALA A 334 -8.04 -14.04 20.83
C ALA A 334 -7.73 -14.52 22.25
N ALA A 335 -8.49 -15.48 22.79
CA ALA A 335 -8.22 -16.08 24.09
C ALA A 335 -6.92 -16.90 24.09
N ALA A 336 -6.60 -17.59 22.99
CA ALA A 336 -5.34 -18.32 22.83
C ALA A 336 -4.14 -17.36 22.77
N ASP A 337 -4.26 -16.25 22.03
CA ASP A 337 -3.20 -15.24 21.91
C ASP A 337 -2.95 -14.54 23.26
N VAL A 338 -4.01 -14.16 24.01
CA VAL A 338 -3.89 -13.61 25.37
C VAL A 338 -3.27 -14.63 26.33
N ALA A 339 -3.59 -15.92 26.19
CA ALA A 339 -3.00 -16.98 27.00
C ALA A 339 -1.51 -17.19 26.68
N GLU A 340 -1.07 -17.02 25.44
CA GLU A 340 0.34 -17.03 25.07
C GLU A 340 1.08 -15.80 25.61
N ASP A 341 0.51 -14.61 25.50
CA ASP A 341 1.12 -13.39 26.01
C ASP A 341 1.24 -13.41 27.54
N MET A 342 0.24 -13.95 28.24
CA MET A 342 0.31 -14.18 29.69
C MET A 342 1.38 -15.21 30.08
N LYS A 343 1.63 -16.22 29.23
CA LYS A 343 2.72 -17.19 29.46
C LYS A 343 4.09 -16.56 29.20
N LYS A 344 4.23 -15.76 28.14
CA LYS A 344 5.48 -15.03 27.83
C LYS A 344 5.81 -14.01 28.93
N ALA A 345 4.82 -13.24 29.40
CA ALA A 345 4.99 -12.30 30.51
C ALA A 345 5.44 -12.99 31.81
N LYS A 346 4.87 -14.17 32.14
CA LYS A 346 5.32 -14.97 33.29
C LYS A 346 6.71 -15.56 33.14
N ILE A 347 7.18 -15.77 31.91
CA ILE A 347 8.55 -16.25 31.65
C ILE A 347 9.52 -15.08 31.79
N GLU A 348 9.18 -13.89 31.30
CA GLU A 348 10.00 -12.67 31.46
C GLU A 348 10.18 -12.28 32.94
N GLU A 349 9.12 -12.36 33.74
CA GLU A 349 9.16 -12.10 35.19
C GLU A 349 10.03 -13.12 35.96
N LYS A 350 10.13 -14.36 35.48
CA LYS A 350 11.03 -15.38 36.04
C LYS A 350 12.50 -15.24 35.61
N THR A 351 12.76 -14.53 34.52
CA THR A 351 14.12 -14.30 34.00
C THR A 351 14.71 -12.95 34.36
N ALA A 352 13.91 -12.05 34.95
CA ALA A 352 14.43 -10.82 35.55
C ALA A 352 15.18 -11.16 36.85
N PRO A 353 16.50 -10.88 36.96
CA PRO A 353 17.22 -11.11 38.20
C PRO A 353 16.74 -10.13 39.28
N GLU A 354 16.33 -10.65 40.44
CA GLU A 354 16.23 -9.86 41.67
C GLU A 354 17.61 -9.24 41.94
N GLY A 355 17.75 -7.95 41.67
CA GLY A 355 18.99 -7.24 41.88
C GLY A 355 18.94 -5.80 41.41
N GLY A 356 18.46 -4.90 42.29
CA GLY A 356 18.92 -3.51 42.30
C GLY A 356 17.85 -2.44 42.34
N ALA A 357 17.25 -2.22 43.51
CA ALA A 357 17.28 -0.93 44.24
C ALA A 357 16.77 -1.15 45.66
#